data_AF-A0A1H0RCF3-F1
#
_entry.id   AF-A0A1H0RCF3-F1
#
_cell.length_a   1.000
_cell.length_b   1.000
_cell.length_c   1.000
_cell.angle_alpha   90.00
_cell.angle_beta   90.00
_cell.angle_gamma   90.00
#
_symmetry.space_group_name_H-M   'P 1'
#
loop_
_entity.id
_entity.type
_entity.pdbx_description
1 polymer ?
#
loop_
_entity_poly.entity_id
_entity_poly.type
_entity_poly.pdbx_seq_one_letter_code
_entity_poly.pdbx_strand_id
1 'polypeptide(L)'
;MFPERDNRGKVYVYFCPDDTTVALDDVQGIGTYGVPDATPDGRPAMMVLQSMGFYQRLWTKRQRDGEPVLVGKSPQPEFLRAPGEHRYPGQSWGLGIASQASVLEGQERLINAEALTPPHAPQMFGGEAIQGSPTTAGLDKPDDVAKSIALGKDAATFLWVRMPAEYDAPNTTQQEALARFNGLTEDPEDHTRAVRKGAARTRTSSFHEREETPREARARMEQDQREWGANSYHSAILRSPENQRWVTAMDIAIGQAHCLDDPRMREVLVAIADWKMDEEQFLNTKGLSGWSRLSAEAQALVTASYLYYQEGEFPSSDLVSLTPPSLLAGVDKKGGAL
;
A
#
# COMPACT_ATOMS: atom_id res chain seq x y z
N MET A 1 7.43 -31.76 -3.49
CA MET A 1 8.32 -31.19 -2.47
C MET A 1 8.87 -29.89 -3.04
N PHE A 2 8.76 -28.76 -2.34
CA PHE A 2 9.35 -27.51 -2.80
C PHE A 2 10.86 -27.55 -2.51
N PRO A 3 11.74 -27.19 -3.46
CA PRO A 3 13.15 -26.96 -3.12
C PRO A 3 13.23 -25.80 -2.13
N GLU A 4 14.01 -25.99 -1.07
CA GLU A 4 14.27 -24.94 -0.07
C GLU A 4 14.91 -23.73 -0.76
N ARG A 5 14.41 -22.53 -0.47
CA ARG A 5 14.92 -21.28 -1.02
C ARG A 5 15.71 -20.54 0.05
N ASP A 6 17.01 -20.39 -0.17
CA ASP A 6 17.85 -19.56 0.69
C ASP A 6 17.69 -18.08 0.32
N ASN A 7 16.98 -17.35 1.18
CA ASN A 7 16.76 -15.91 1.07
C ASN A 7 17.69 -15.10 1.98
N ARG A 8 18.59 -15.74 2.76
CA ARG A 8 19.47 -15.03 3.69
C ARG A 8 20.41 -14.10 2.92
N GLY A 9 20.55 -12.86 3.39
CA GLY A 9 21.41 -11.88 2.72
C GLY A 9 20.83 -11.30 1.44
N LYS A 10 19.57 -11.59 1.12
CA LYS A 10 18.94 -11.15 -0.12
C LYS A 10 17.78 -10.21 0.16
N VAL A 11 17.74 -9.13 -0.60
CA VAL A 11 16.62 -8.19 -0.63
C VAL A 11 15.95 -8.31 -1.99
N TYR A 12 14.64 -8.55 -2.02
CA TYR A 12 13.88 -8.67 -3.25
C TYR A 12 12.94 -7.47 -3.41
N VAL A 13 13.02 -6.81 -4.56
CA VAL A 13 11.94 -5.95 -5.05
C VAL A 13 11.05 -6.80 -5.95
N TYR A 14 9.78 -6.86 -5.61
CA TYR A 14 8.76 -7.36 -6.51
C TYR A 14 8.02 -6.16 -7.07
N PHE A 15 8.16 -5.92 -8.37
CA PHE A 15 7.61 -4.72 -9.00
C PHE A 15 6.56 -5.08 -10.04
N CYS A 16 5.61 -4.18 -10.25
CA CYS A 16 4.44 -4.38 -11.09
C CYS A 16 4.20 -3.15 -11.98
N PRO A 17 4.45 -3.22 -13.29
CA PRO A 17 4.14 -2.12 -14.22
C PRO A 17 2.64 -1.81 -14.32
N ASP A 18 1.79 -2.68 -13.76
CA ASP A 18 0.34 -2.48 -13.68
C ASP A 18 -0.10 -1.71 -12.44
N ASP A 19 0.83 -1.40 -11.53
CA ASP A 19 0.60 -0.62 -10.33
C ASP A 19 0.29 0.85 -10.67
N THR A 20 -0.94 1.29 -10.38
CA THR A 20 -1.41 2.65 -10.60
C THR A 20 -1.39 3.57 -9.36
N THR A 21 -0.94 3.08 -8.21
CA THR A 21 -0.96 3.86 -6.95
C THR A 21 0.24 4.80 -6.82
N VAL A 22 1.41 4.36 -7.26
CA VAL A 22 2.69 5.08 -7.07
C VAL A 22 3.35 5.53 -8.37
N ALA A 23 2.61 5.46 -9.47
CA ALA A 23 3.03 5.98 -10.76
C ALA A 23 2.59 7.45 -10.85
N LEU A 24 3.49 8.36 -10.48
CA LEU A 24 3.38 9.81 -10.70
C LEU A 24 4.22 10.19 -11.93
N ASP A 25 3.79 11.19 -12.71
CA ASP A 25 4.37 11.45 -14.05
C ASP A 25 5.86 11.80 -13.97
N ASP A 26 6.23 12.49 -12.89
CA ASP A 26 7.60 12.94 -12.63
C ASP A 26 8.40 11.98 -11.74
N VAL A 27 7.80 10.85 -11.29
CA VAL A 27 8.45 9.90 -10.37
C VAL A 27 8.36 8.47 -10.88
N GLN A 28 9.52 7.90 -11.24
CA GLN A 28 9.62 6.47 -11.56
C GLN A 28 9.88 5.66 -10.29
N GLY A 29 8.79 5.27 -9.61
CA GLY A 29 8.86 4.39 -8.44
C GLY A 29 9.38 3.00 -8.77
N ILE A 30 10.31 2.48 -7.96
CA ILE A 30 10.90 1.14 -8.16
C ILE A 30 9.86 0.01 -8.01
N GLY A 31 8.74 0.27 -7.31
CA GLY A 31 7.62 -0.66 -7.18
C GLY A 31 6.82 -0.83 -8.47
N THR A 32 6.80 0.19 -9.35
CA THR A 32 6.12 0.11 -10.66
C THR A 32 7.08 -0.30 -11.76
N TYR A 33 8.27 0.31 -11.83
CA TYR A 33 9.16 0.20 -13.00
C TYR A 33 10.38 -0.70 -12.79
N GLY A 34 10.55 -1.23 -11.57
CA GLY A 34 11.79 -1.89 -11.17
C GLY A 34 12.97 -0.93 -11.16
N VAL A 35 14.13 -1.44 -10.75
CA VAL A 35 15.38 -0.69 -10.81
C VAL A 35 16.00 -0.85 -12.22
N PRO A 36 16.38 0.25 -12.89
CA PRO A 36 17.01 0.18 -14.20
C PRO A 36 18.43 -0.41 -14.13
N ASP A 37 18.86 -1.05 -15.20
CA ASP A 37 20.18 -1.69 -15.28
C ASP A 37 21.33 -0.69 -15.09
N ALA A 38 21.12 0.54 -15.57
CA ALA A 38 22.03 1.66 -15.39
C ALA A 38 21.31 2.94 -14.95
N THR A 39 22.03 3.83 -14.26
CA THR A 39 21.57 5.18 -13.96
C THR A 39 21.52 6.04 -15.23
N PRO A 40 20.85 7.22 -15.21
CA PRO A 40 20.82 8.13 -16.38
C PRO A 40 22.21 8.55 -16.89
N ASP A 41 23.21 8.60 -16.01
CA ASP A 41 24.61 8.89 -16.33
C ASP A 41 25.45 7.65 -16.70
N GLY A 42 24.81 6.48 -16.86
CA GLY A 42 25.43 5.26 -17.40
C GLY A 42 26.14 4.37 -16.38
N ARG A 43 26.04 4.64 -15.07
CA ARG A 43 26.62 3.75 -14.04
C ARG A 43 25.79 2.47 -13.93
N PRO A 44 26.42 1.29 -13.76
CA PRO A 44 25.72 0.00 -13.79
C PRO A 44 24.98 -0.28 -12.47
N ALA A 45 23.83 0.38 -12.28
CA ALA A 45 23.04 0.35 -11.05
C ALA A 45 22.69 -1.06 -10.58
N MET A 46 22.11 -1.91 -11.45
CA MET A 46 21.70 -3.26 -11.04
C MET A 46 22.89 -4.17 -10.73
N MET A 47 24.02 -4.00 -11.40
CA MET A 47 25.23 -4.77 -11.11
C MET A 47 25.77 -4.43 -9.72
N VAL A 48 25.82 -3.14 -9.36
CA VAL A 48 26.25 -2.69 -8.03
C VAL A 48 25.30 -3.21 -6.96
N LEU A 49 24.00 -3.06 -7.15
CA LEU A 49 22.99 -3.53 -6.20
C LEU A 49 23.01 -5.06 -6.03
N GLN A 50 23.20 -5.81 -7.11
CA GLN A 50 23.33 -7.27 -7.05
C GLN A 50 24.52 -7.69 -6.18
N SER A 51 25.64 -6.96 -6.20
CA SER A 51 26.78 -7.25 -5.33
C SER A 51 26.48 -7.08 -3.83
N MET A 52 25.42 -6.33 -3.52
CA MET A 52 24.91 -6.11 -2.15
C MET A 52 23.74 -7.05 -1.81
N GLY A 53 23.46 -8.06 -2.64
CA GLY A 53 22.36 -9.01 -2.42
C GLY A 53 20.99 -8.49 -2.84
N PHE A 54 20.90 -7.48 -3.69
CA PHE A 54 19.62 -6.97 -4.19
C PHE A 54 19.17 -7.70 -5.47
N TYR A 55 17.91 -8.10 -5.50
CA TYR A 55 17.29 -8.83 -6.60
C TYR A 55 15.93 -8.25 -6.94
N GLN A 56 15.48 -8.42 -8.19
CA GLN A 56 14.16 -8.01 -8.61
C GLN A 56 13.41 -9.07 -9.41
N ARG A 57 12.09 -9.08 -9.26
CA ARG A 57 11.15 -9.92 -10.02
C ARG A 57 10.04 -9.05 -10.59
N LEU A 58 9.73 -9.27 -11.87
CA LEU A 58 8.61 -8.66 -12.57
C LEU A 58 7.32 -9.43 -12.27
N TRP A 59 6.29 -8.71 -11.85
CA TRP A 59 4.90 -9.15 -11.84
C TRP A 59 4.13 -8.38 -12.89
N THR A 60 3.30 -9.06 -13.68
CA THR A 60 2.41 -8.37 -14.61
C THR A 60 1.21 -9.23 -14.99
N LYS A 61 0.09 -8.58 -15.28
CA LYS A 61 -1.10 -9.18 -15.90
C LYS A 61 -0.95 -9.39 -17.41
N ARG A 62 0.11 -8.87 -18.03
CA ARG A 62 0.37 -9.03 -19.46
C ARG A 62 0.51 -10.50 -19.84
N GLN A 63 -0.02 -10.81 -21.02
CA GLN A 63 0.14 -12.10 -21.68
C GLN A 63 0.82 -11.89 -23.03
N ARG A 64 1.68 -12.83 -23.41
CA ARG A 64 2.38 -12.84 -24.70
C ARG A 64 2.14 -14.19 -25.35
N ASP A 65 1.70 -14.15 -26.60
CA ASP A 65 1.28 -15.35 -27.36
C ASP A 65 0.20 -16.18 -26.66
N GLY A 66 -0.68 -15.52 -25.90
CA GLY A 66 -1.75 -16.15 -25.11
C GLY A 66 -1.31 -16.72 -23.77
N GLU A 67 -0.02 -16.64 -23.45
CA GLU A 67 0.57 -17.19 -22.23
C GLU A 67 0.95 -16.09 -21.22
N PRO A 68 0.84 -16.35 -19.91
CA PRO A 68 1.27 -15.39 -18.89
C PRO A 68 2.78 -15.17 -18.90
N VAL A 69 3.21 -13.95 -18.60
CA VAL A 69 4.62 -13.67 -18.31
C VAL A 69 4.98 -14.31 -16.96
N LEU A 70 5.70 -15.44 -17.01
CA LEU A 70 6.03 -16.21 -15.80
C LEU A 70 7.03 -15.51 -14.89
N VAL A 71 6.77 -15.58 -13.59
CA VAL A 71 7.68 -15.14 -12.53
C VAL A 71 8.64 -16.27 -12.20
N GLY A 72 9.92 -15.96 -12.06
CA GLY A 72 10.93 -16.97 -11.71
C GLY A 72 11.52 -17.75 -12.88
N LYS A 73 11.51 -17.16 -14.08
CA LYS A 73 12.41 -17.59 -15.16
C LYS A 73 13.88 -17.44 -14.74
N SER A 74 14.79 -18.08 -15.47
CA SER A 74 16.23 -17.84 -15.31
C SER A 74 16.55 -16.35 -15.46
N PRO A 75 17.56 -15.82 -14.75
CA PRO A 75 17.93 -14.42 -14.83
C PRO A 75 18.14 -13.95 -16.27
N GLN A 76 17.41 -12.92 -16.68
CA GLN A 76 17.41 -12.41 -18.05
C GLN A 76 16.78 -11.01 -18.13
N PRO A 77 17.07 -10.23 -19.18
CA PRO A 77 16.26 -9.07 -19.53
C PRO A 77 14.82 -9.49 -19.81
N GLU A 78 13.87 -8.70 -19.32
CA GLU A 78 12.46 -8.90 -19.55
C GLU A 78 11.81 -7.58 -19.99
N PHE A 79 10.99 -7.63 -21.03
CA PHE A 79 10.21 -6.48 -21.44
C PHE A 79 9.22 -6.08 -20.34
N LEU A 80 9.23 -4.80 -19.97
CA LEU A 80 8.13 -4.17 -19.24
C LEU A 80 6.94 -3.93 -20.16
N ARG A 81 7.24 -3.57 -21.42
CA ARG A 81 6.28 -3.39 -22.50
C ARG A 81 6.89 -3.90 -23.80
N ALA A 82 6.41 -5.04 -24.29
CA ALA A 82 6.86 -5.57 -25.57
C ALA A 82 6.27 -4.77 -26.74
N PRO A 83 6.85 -4.88 -27.96
CA PRO A 83 6.31 -4.25 -29.15
C PRO A 83 4.84 -4.62 -29.40
N GLY A 84 4.03 -3.62 -29.78
CA GLY A 84 2.59 -3.78 -30.02
C GLY A 84 1.73 -3.87 -28.75
N GLU A 85 2.31 -3.97 -27.56
CA GLU A 85 1.53 -3.95 -26.32
C GLU A 85 1.08 -2.53 -25.95
N HIS A 86 -0.07 -2.42 -25.29
CA HIS A 86 -0.58 -1.12 -24.82
C HIS A 86 0.37 -0.42 -23.84
N ARG A 87 0.41 0.91 -23.95
CA ARG A 87 1.24 1.82 -23.15
C ARG A 87 0.99 1.68 -21.65
N TYR A 88 -0.28 1.48 -21.28
CA TYR A 88 -0.71 1.20 -19.92
C TYR A 88 -1.31 -0.22 -19.90
N PRO A 89 -0.88 -1.08 -18.97
CA PRO A 89 -1.43 -2.42 -18.82
C PRO A 89 -2.81 -2.36 -18.14
N GLY A 90 -3.80 -1.90 -18.90
CA GLY A 90 -5.16 -1.71 -18.43
C GLY A 90 -5.85 -0.67 -19.30
N GLN A 91 -6.87 -1.06 -20.04
CA GLN A 91 -7.73 -0.17 -20.83
C GLN A 91 -8.68 0.66 -19.92
N SER A 92 -8.23 1.14 -18.76
CA SER A 92 -9.08 1.91 -17.83
C SER A 92 -8.95 3.41 -18.11
N TRP A 93 -9.76 3.91 -19.03
CA TRP A 93 -10.00 5.30 -19.45
C TRP A 93 -10.37 6.31 -18.33
N GLY A 94 -10.17 6.01 -17.05
CA GLY A 94 -10.53 6.85 -15.90
C GLY A 94 -9.32 7.29 -15.08
N LEU A 95 -9.26 8.60 -14.81
CA LEU A 95 -8.40 9.47 -13.96
C LEU A 95 -6.96 9.05 -13.55
N GLY A 96 -6.65 7.77 -13.34
CA GLY A 96 -5.30 7.30 -12.96
C GLY A 96 -4.30 7.21 -14.12
N ILE A 97 -4.75 7.30 -15.38
CA ILE A 97 -3.85 7.31 -16.55
C ILE A 97 -3.04 8.61 -16.64
N ALA A 98 -3.62 9.73 -16.20
CA ALA A 98 -3.08 11.06 -16.41
C ALA A 98 -1.88 11.40 -15.52
N SER A 99 -1.47 10.48 -14.64
CA SER A 99 -0.34 10.68 -13.74
C SER A 99 0.72 9.59 -13.86
N GLN A 100 0.63 8.59 -14.75
CA GLN A 100 1.65 7.55 -14.81
C GLN A 100 2.77 7.87 -15.82
N ALA A 101 4.01 7.89 -15.34
CA ALA A 101 5.19 7.90 -16.20
C ALA A 101 5.12 6.73 -17.20
N SER A 102 5.29 7.01 -18.49
CA SER A 102 5.02 5.99 -19.51
C SER A 102 6.12 4.95 -19.63
N VAL A 103 5.73 3.68 -19.73
CA VAL A 103 6.63 2.60 -20.16
C VAL A 103 6.81 2.68 -21.68
N LEU A 104 8.04 2.91 -22.12
CA LEU A 104 8.37 2.96 -23.55
C LEU A 104 8.22 1.57 -24.16
N GLU A 105 7.86 1.55 -25.44
CA GLU A 105 7.79 0.30 -26.18
C GLU A 105 9.18 -0.31 -26.32
N GLY A 106 9.31 -1.61 -26.07
CA GLY A 106 10.60 -2.30 -26.04
C GLY A 106 11.43 -2.00 -24.79
N GLN A 107 10.89 -1.28 -23.79
CA GLN A 107 11.62 -1.05 -22.54
C GLN A 107 11.78 -2.36 -21.77
N GLU A 108 13.02 -2.66 -21.38
CA GLU A 108 13.39 -3.85 -20.63
C GLU A 108 13.89 -3.51 -19.21
N ARG A 109 13.90 -4.54 -18.36
CA ARG A 109 14.62 -4.57 -17.08
C ARG A 109 15.32 -5.91 -16.92
N LEU A 110 16.53 -5.89 -16.36
CA LEU A 110 17.18 -7.13 -15.92
C LEU A 110 16.43 -7.72 -14.72
N ILE A 111 15.84 -8.89 -14.92
CA ILE A 111 15.28 -9.70 -13.84
C ILE A 111 16.39 -10.63 -13.36
N ASN A 112 17.02 -10.28 -12.24
CA ASN A 112 18.24 -10.94 -11.76
C ASN A 112 17.99 -11.97 -10.64
N ALA A 113 16.77 -12.07 -10.11
CA ALA A 113 16.43 -13.03 -9.06
C ALA A 113 16.53 -14.49 -9.56
N GLU A 114 16.88 -15.42 -8.67
CA GLU A 114 17.05 -16.82 -9.06
C GLU A 114 15.80 -17.46 -9.68
N ALA A 115 16.01 -18.46 -10.54
CA ALA A 115 14.92 -19.22 -11.12
C ALA A 115 14.09 -19.94 -10.04
N LEU A 116 12.77 -19.95 -10.20
CA LEU A 116 11.87 -20.77 -9.40
C LEU A 116 11.66 -22.11 -10.12
N THR A 117 11.43 -23.17 -9.35
CA THR A 117 11.22 -24.52 -9.90
C THR A 117 9.85 -25.05 -9.45
N PRO A 118 8.82 -25.00 -10.33
CA PRO A 118 8.81 -24.34 -11.64
C PRO A 118 8.66 -22.80 -11.55
N PRO A 119 8.91 -22.06 -12.65
CA PRO A 119 8.41 -20.70 -12.80
C PRO A 119 6.88 -20.66 -12.63
N HIS A 120 6.35 -19.54 -12.16
CA HIS A 120 4.96 -19.41 -11.73
C HIS A 120 4.21 -18.35 -12.52
N ALA A 121 2.98 -18.65 -12.94
CA ALA A 121 2.09 -17.67 -13.54
C ALA A 121 1.51 -16.76 -12.44
N PRO A 122 1.69 -15.43 -12.53
CA PRO A 122 1.24 -14.52 -11.48
C PRO A 122 -0.30 -14.49 -11.35
N GLN A 123 -0.83 -14.67 -10.14
CA GLN A 123 -2.26 -14.49 -9.88
C GLN A 123 -2.57 -13.03 -9.55
N MET A 124 -2.85 -12.23 -10.58
CA MET A 124 -3.01 -10.78 -10.47
C MET A 124 -4.39 -10.32 -9.98
N PHE A 125 -5.42 -11.17 -10.12
CA PHE A 125 -6.83 -10.81 -9.96
C PHE A 125 -7.45 -11.28 -8.64
N GLY A 126 -6.63 -11.77 -7.71
CA GLY A 126 -7.11 -12.32 -6.44
C GLY A 126 -7.93 -11.29 -5.65
N GLY A 127 -9.10 -11.69 -5.16
CA GLY A 127 -9.94 -10.88 -4.28
C GLY A 127 -10.75 -9.76 -4.95
N GLU A 128 -10.65 -9.59 -6.27
CA GLU A 128 -11.50 -8.63 -7.00
C GLU A 128 -12.99 -9.03 -6.91
N ALA A 129 -13.87 -8.06 -6.67
CA ALA A 129 -15.32 -8.27 -6.64
C ALA A 129 -15.88 -8.54 -8.05
N ILE A 130 -15.33 -7.84 -9.05
CA ILE A 130 -15.49 -8.18 -10.47
C ILE A 130 -14.10 -8.44 -11.02
N GLN A 131 -13.85 -9.70 -11.40
CA GLN A 131 -12.57 -10.11 -11.92
C GLN A 131 -12.24 -9.35 -13.23
N GLY A 132 -11.04 -8.80 -13.29
CA GLY A 132 -10.48 -8.15 -14.47
C GLY A 132 -9.95 -9.15 -15.50
N SER A 133 -9.18 -8.63 -16.43
CA SER A 133 -8.51 -9.39 -17.48
C SER A 133 -7.08 -8.88 -17.69
N PRO A 134 -6.27 -9.57 -18.53
CA PRO A 134 -4.96 -9.06 -18.96
C PRO A 134 -5.00 -7.65 -19.57
N THR A 135 -6.16 -7.21 -20.07
CA THR A 135 -6.31 -5.90 -20.72
C THR A 135 -7.26 -4.96 -19.99
N THR A 136 -8.06 -5.41 -19.03
CA THR A 136 -9.05 -4.59 -18.31
C THR A 136 -8.84 -4.72 -16.81
N ALA A 137 -8.86 -3.61 -16.07
CA ALA A 137 -8.78 -3.67 -14.61
C ALA A 137 -10.06 -4.30 -14.02
N GLY A 138 -9.90 -5.13 -13.00
CA GLY A 138 -11.04 -5.60 -12.20
C GLY A 138 -11.57 -4.50 -11.28
N LEU A 139 -12.70 -4.76 -10.64
CA LEU A 139 -13.28 -3.87 -9.64
C LEU A 139 -13.17 -4.47 -8.24
N ASP A 140 -12.76 -3.63 -7.30
CA ASP A 140 -12.71 -3.92 -5.89
C ASP A 140 -13.87 -3.27 -5.15
N LYS A 141 -14.52 -4.07 -4.30
CA LYS A 141 -15.41 -3.52 -3.29
C LYS A 141 -14.58 -2.82 -2.20
N PRO A 142 -15.05 -1.71 -1.62
CA PRO A 142 -14.44 -1.15 -0.43
C PRO A 142 -14.35 -2.21 0.68
N ASP A 143 -13.17 -2.42 1.24
CA ASP A 143 -13.01 -3.27 2.42
C ASP A 143 -13.48 -2.54 3.69
N ASP A 144 -13.52 -3.25 4.82
CA ASP A 144 -14.03 -2.69 6.06
C ASP A 144 -13.17 -1.55 6.62
N VAL A 145 -11.87 -1.53 6.29
CA VAL A 145 -10.96 -0.44 6.65
C VAL A 145 -11.28 0.79 5.82
N ALA A 146 -11.39 0.66 4.50
CA ALA A 146 -11.75 1.73 3.58
C ALA A 146 -13.11 2.34 3.92
N LYS A 147 -14.13 1.50 4.19
CA LYS A 147 -15.44 1.96 4.67
C LYS A 147 -15.32 2.78 5.95
N SER A 148 -14.53 2.29 6.91
CA SER A 148 -14.34 2.98 8.20
C SER A 148 -13.57 4.29 8.07
N ILE A 149 -12.57 4.35 7.19
CA ILE A 149 -11.85 5.59 6.85
C ILE A 149 -12.81 6.60 6.22
N ALA A 150 -13.66 6.18 5.28
CA ALA A 150 -14.64 7.05 4.67
C ALA A 150 -15.60 7.62 5.72
N LEU A 151 -16.12 6.78 6.63
CA LEU A 151 -17.03 7.18 7.71
C LEU A 151 -16.38 8.09 8.75
N GLY A 152 -15.07 7.95 8.99
CA GLY A 152 -14.32 8.81 9.90
C GLY A 152 -13.88 10.15 9.30
N LYS A 153 -14.09 10.38 8.01
CA LYS A 153 -13.62 11.59 7.32
C LYS A 153 -14.74 12.63 7.22
N ASP A 154 -14.58 13.77 7.87
CA ASP A 154 -15.59 14.85 7.86
C ASP A 154 -15.98 15.32 6.45
N ALA A 155 -15.01 15.36 5.53
CA ALA A 155 -15.22 15.77 4.14
C ALA A 155 -15.88 14.69 3.25
N ALA A 156 -16.07 13.47 3.74
CA ALA A 156 -16.79 12.45 2.99
C ALA A 156 -18.28 12.80 2.91
N THR A 157 -18.85 12.55 1.74
CA THR A 157 -20.27 12.78 1.45
C THR A 157 -20.99 11.46 1.32
N PHE A 158 -22.14 11.33 1.98
CA PHE A 158 -22.96 10.14 1.93
C PHE A 158 -24.36 10.43 1.34
N LEU A 159 -25.12 9.38 1.06
CA LEU A 159 -26.45 9.56 0.47
C LEU A 159 -27.44 10.19 1.46
N TRP A 160 -28.37 10.96 0.90
CA TRP A 160 -29.45 11.60 1.66
C TRP A 160 -30.74 10.79 1.50
N VAL A 161 -31.25 10.30 2.62
CA VAL A 161 -32.45 9.47 2.73
C VAL A 161 -33.61 10.35 3.19
N ARG A 162 -34.71 10.33 2.43
CA ARG A 162 -35.93 11.05 2.81
C ARG A 162 -36.49 10.50 4.12
N MET A 163 -36.70 11.39 5.09
CA MET A 163 -37.33 11.02 6.35
C MET A 163 -38.85 10.88 6.19
N PRO A 164 -39.48 10.01 7.01
CA PRO A 164 -40.94 9.93 7.11
C PRO A 164 -41.58 11.26 7.50
N ALA A 165 -42.87 11.43 7.17
CA ALA A 165 -43.58 12.70 7.33
C ALA A 165 -43.68 13.18 8.79
N GLU A 166 -43.65 12.26 9.76
CA GLU A 166 -43.64 12.58 11.19
C GLU A 166 -42.38 13.31 11.66
N TYR A 167 -41.29 13.27 10.88
CA TYR A 167 -40.08 14.05 11.11
C TYR A 167 -40.14 15.44 10.44
N ASP A 168 -41.21 15.77 9.71
CA ASP A 168 -41.45 17.06 9.07
C ASP A 168 -42.79 17.69 9.48
N ALA A 169 -43.31 17.34 10.66
CA ALA A 169 -44.50 17.96 11.21
C ALA A 169 -44.33 19.49 11.37
N PRO A 170 -45.42 20.28 11.38
CA PRO A 170 -45.33 21.73 11.52
C PRO A 170 -44.48 22.13 12.73
N ASN A 171 -43.47 22.97 12.49
CA ASN A 171 -42.47 23.46 13.46
C ASN A 171 -41.36 22.49 13.88
N THR A 172 -41.28 21.27 13.35
CA THR A 172 -40.11 20.40 13.62
C THR A 172 -38.86 20.98 12.94
N THR A 173 -37.84 21.28 13.74
CA THR A 173 -36.52 21.70 13.27
C THR A 173 -35.67 20.51 12.84
N GLN A 174 -34.61 20.76 12.06
CA GLN A 174 -33.65 19.72 11.67
C GLN A 174 -32.96 19.10 12.89
N GLN A 175 -32.68 19.90 13.93
CA GLN A 175 -32.06 19.45 15.16
C GLN A 175 -32.99 18.53 15.97
N GLU A 176 -34.28 18.87 16.05
CA GLU A 176 -35.27 17.99 16.70
C GLU A 176 -35.48 16.69 15.92
N ALA A 177 -35.52 16.76 14.58
CA ALA A 177 -35.60 15.56 13.75
C ALA A 177 -34.37 14.65 13.92
N LEU A 178 -33.17 15.24 13.98
CA LEU A 178 -31.91 14.53 14.24
C LEU A 178 -31.92 13.87 15.62
N ALA A 179 -32.23 14.63 16.67
CA ALA A 179 -32.27 14.12 18.05
C ALA A 179 -33.30 13.00 18.21
N ARG A 180 -34.48 13.14 17.58
CA ARG A 180 -35.51 12.12 17.58
C ARG A 180 -35.08 10.84 16.87
N PHE A 181 -34.42 10.95 15.71
CA PHE A 181 -33.96 9.79 14.95
C PHE A 181 -32.84 9.05 15.70
N ASN A 182 -31.81 9.77 16.17
CA ASN A 182 -30.71 9.17 16.91
C ASN A 182 -31.15 8.65 18.28
N GLY A 183 -32.24 9.17 18.86
CA GLY A 183 -32.83 8.67 20.10
C GLY A 183 -33.59 7.34 19.96
N LEU A 184 -33.75 6.79 18.76
CA LEU A 184 -34.40 5.49 18.55
C LEU A 184 -33.54 4.30 19.01
N THR A 185 -32.23 4.48 19.12
CA THR A 185 -31.26 3.44 19.36
C THR A 185 -30.05 3.99 20.10
N GLU A 186 -29.44 3.17 20.95
CA GLU A 186 -28.16 3.52 21.60
C GLU A 186 -26.95 3.19 20.72
N ASP A 187 -27.11 2.41 19.64
CA ASP A 187 -26.02 2.02 18.75
C ASP A 187 -25.63 3.19 17.81
N PRO A 188 -24.39 3.72 17.91
CA PRO A 188 -23.93 4.79 17.03
C PRO A 188 -23.90 4.43 15.54
N GLU A 189 -23.83 3.14 15.17
CA GLU A 189 -23.88 2.72 13.76
C GLU A 189 -25.26 2.97 13.12
N ASP A 190 -26.29 3.20 13.93
CA ASP A 190 -27.65 3.53 13.50
C ASP A 190 -27.99 5.01 13.69
N HIS A 191 -27.02 5.84 14.08
CA HIS A 191 -27.19 7.29 14.14
C HIS A 191 -26.91 7.92 12.78
N THR A 192 -27.56 9.04 12.50
CA THR A 192 -27.22 9.91 11.37
C THR A 192 -26.43 11.12 11.86
N ARG A 193 -25.48 11.58 11.04
CA ARG A 193 -24.64 12.75 11.34
C ARG A 193 -25.41 14.06 11.15
N ALA A 194 -26.28 14.12 10.16
CA ALA A 194 -26.90 15.37 9.73
C ALA A 194 -28.31 15.19 9.17
N VAL A 195 -29.13 16.22 9.36
CA VAL A 195 -30.45 16.37 8.75
C VAL A 195 -30.50 17.68 7.98
N ARG A 196 -31.00 17.64 6.74
CA ARG A 196 -31.19 18.81 5.88
C ARG A 196 -32.64 18.91 5.38
N LYS A 197 -33.00 20.05 4.80
CA LYS A 197 -34.26 20.19 4.05
C LYS A 197 -34.04 19.73 2.61
N GLY A 198 -34.88 18.81 2.15
CA GLY A 198 -34.88 18.35 0.76
C GLY A 198 -35.40 19.42 -0.21
N ALA A 199 -35.15 19.23 -1.50
CA ALA A 199 -35.64 20.14 -2.53
C ALA A 199 -37.18 20.15 -2.58
N ALA A 200 -37.78 21.32 -2.39
CA ALA A 200 -39.21 21.51 -2.43
C ALA A 200 -39.75 21.25 -3.84
N ARG A 201 -40.68 20.29 -4.00
CA ARG A 201 -41.33 20.01 -5.30
C ARG A 201 -42.45 20.99 -5.62
N THR A 202 -43.00 21.65 -4.61
CA THR A 202 -43.97 22.75 -4.73
C THR A 202 -43.63 23.87 -3.74
N ARG A 203 -44.25 25.04 -3.90
CA ARG A 203 -44.08 26.20 -3.01
C ARG A 203 -44.47 25.94 -1.54
N THR A 204 -45.12 24.81 -1.25
CA THR A 204 -45.70 24.46 0.05
C THR A 204 -45.27 23.07 0.56
N SER A 205 -44.42 22.32 -0.15
CA SER A 205 -43.93 21.01 0.31
C SER A 205 -42.49 21.12 0.80
N SER A 206 -42.25 21.01 2.11
CA SER A 206 -40.94 20.64 2.64
C SER A 206 -40.91 19.16 2.99
N PHE A 207 -39.71 18.60 3.09
CA PHE A 207 -39.47 17.35 3.81
C PHE A 207 -38.04 17.38 4.34
N HIS A 208 -37.79 16.67 5.44
CA HIS A 208 -36.44 16.43 5.91
C HIS A 208 -35.81 15.25 5.17
N GLU A 209 -34.52 15.38 4.89
CA GLU A 209 -33.64 14.28 4.51
C GLU A 209 -32.58 14.14 5.60
N ARG A 210 -32.23 12.90 5.93
CA ARG A 210 -31.07 12.62 6.77
C ARG A 210 -29.96 12.03 5.92
N GLU A 211 -28.72 12.21 6.35
CA GLU A 211 -27.63 11.41 5.79
C GLU A 211 -27.86 9.93 6.17
N GLU A 212 -27.43 9.00 5.31
CA GLU A 212 -27.44 7.57 5.65
C GLU A 212 -26.64 7.32 6.95
N THR A 213 -27.05 6.30 7.71
CA THR A 213 -26.31 5.89 8.92
C THR A 213 -25.02 5.16 8.51
N PRO A 214 -24.01 5.03 9.40
CA PRO A 214 -22.85 4.19 9.14
C PRO A 214 -23.20 2.78 8.66
N ARG A 215 -24.19 2.13 9.30
CA ARG A 215 -24.66 0.79 8.90
C ARG A 215 -25.24 0.78 7.48
N GLU A 216 -26.08 1.76 7.15
CA GLU A 216 -26.67 1.89 5.81
C GLU A 216 -25.60 2.15 4.74
N ALA A 217 -24.65 3.05 5.01
CA ALA A 217 -23.53 3.35 4.13
C ALA A 217 -22.68 2.10 3.87
N ARG A 218 -22.32 1.34 4.92
CA ARG A 218 -21.55 0.08 4.78
C ARG A 218 -22.30 -0.95 3.94
N ALA A 219 -23.60 -1.14 4.21
CA ALA A 219 -24.44 -2.07 3.46
C ALA A 219 -24.58 -1.68 1.99
N ARG A 220 -24.72 -0.38 1.71
CA ARG A 220 -24.78 0.16 0.35
C ARG A 220 -23.45 -0.02 -0.38
N MET A 221 -22.33 0.40 0.21
CA MET A 221 -20.99 0.28 -0.40
C MET A 221 -20.61 -1.17 -0.71
N GLU A 222 -21.14 -2.14 0.05
CA GLU A 222 -20.95 -3.56 -0.22
C GLU A 222 -21.63 -4.03 -1.52
N GLN A 223 -22.74 -3.40 -1.94
CA GLN A 223 -23.57 -3.87 -3.05
C GLN A 223 -23.62 -2.93 -4.26
N ASP A 224 -23.39 -1.63 -4.05
CA ASP A 224 -23.48 -0.60 -5.09
C ASP A 224 -22.18 -0.55 -5.89
N GLN A 225 -22.18 -1.15 -7.08
CA GLN A 225 -21.02 -1.20 -7.97
C GLN A 225 -20.49 0.18 -8.37
N ARG A 226 -21.28 1.26 -8.21
CA ARG A 226 -20.82 2.63 -8.47
C ARG A 226 -19.79 3.11 -7.44
N GLU A 227 -19.76 2.49 -6.26
CA GLU A 227 -18.79 2.76 -5.21
C GLU A 227 -17.53 1.89 -5.32
N TRP A 228 -17.49 0.96 -6.28
CA TRP A 228 -16.38 0.03 -6.45
C TRP A 228 -15.28 0.68 -7.29
N GLY A 229 -14.04 0.59 -6.82
CA GLY A 229 -12.88 1.17 -7.47
C GLY A 229 -12.24 0.19 -8.44
N ALA A 230 -11.62 0.71 -9.50
CA ALA A 230 -10.73 -0.12 -10.31
C ALA A 230 -9.53 -0.58 -9.47
N ASN A 231 -9.19 -1.87 -9.53
CA ASN A 231 -8.03 -2.41 -8.84
C ASN A 231 -6.76 -1.73 -9.38
N SER A 232 -5.96 -1.15 -8.47
CA SER A 232 -4.72 -0.48 -8.82
C SER A 232 -3.55 -1.43 -9.04
N TYR A 233 -3.72 -2.73 -8.73
CA TYR A 233 -2.69 -3.77 -8.77
C TYR A 233 -1.44 -3.52 -7.89
N HIS A 234 -1.42 -2.47 -7.08
CA HIS A 234 -0.34 -2.17 -6.11
C HIS A 234 -0.08 -3.34 -5.16
N SER A 235 -1.15 -3.97 -4.69
CA SER A 235 -1.10 -5.11 -3.77
C SER A 235 -1.32 -6.45 -4.46
N ALA A 236 -1.30 -6.52 -5.80
CA ALA A 236 -1.64 -7.73 -6.55
C ALA A 236 -0.79 -8.95 -6.14
N ILE A 237 0.46 -8.71 -5.77
CA ILE A 237 1.39 -9.75 -5.33
C ILE A 237 0.87 -10.43 -4.05
N LEU A 238 0.34 -9.64 -3.10
CA LEU A 238 -0.16 -10.11 -1.80
C LEU A 238 -1.59 -10.66 -1.85
N ARG A 239 -2.32 -10.44 -2.95
CA ARG A 239 -3.74 -10.75 -3.07
C ARG A 239 -4.10 -12.22 -3.28
N SER A 240 -3.13 -13.06 -3.57
CA SER A 240 -3.35 -14.50 -3.74
C SER A 240 -2.40 -15.31 -2.84
N PRO A 241 -2.94 -16.26 -2.05
CA PRO A 241 -2.10 -17.20 -1.30
C PRO A 241 -1.13 -17.98 -2.20
N GLU A 242 -1.50 -18.24 -3.46
CA GLU A 242 -0.62 -18.92 -4.41
C GLU A 242 0.60 -18.07 -4.75
N ASN A 243 0.45 -16.75 -4.94
CA ASN A 243 1.60 -15.86 -5.16
C ASN A 243 2.61 -15.98 -4.01
N GLN A 244 2.09 -16.02 -2.77
CA GLN A 244 2.91 -16.13 -1.57
C GLN A 244 3.60 -17.48 -1.45
N ARG A 245 2.86 -18.55 -1.77
CA ARG A 245 3.33 -19.93 -1.73
C ARG A 245 4.50 -20.19 -2.68
N TRP A 246 4.48 -19.59 -3.87
CA TRP A 246 5.44 -19.90 -4.93
C TRP A 246 6.60 -18.90 -5.01
N VAL A 247 6.37 -17.61 -4.76
CA VAL A 247 7.27 -16.55 -5.23
C VAL A 247 7.87 -15.70 -4.11
N THR A 248 7.10 -15.27 -3.12
CA THR A 248 7.57 -14.29 -2.15
C THR A 248 8.56 -14.88 -1.15
N ALA A 249 9.61 -14.13 -0.84
CA ALA A 249 10.44 -14.32 0.32
C ALA A 249 9.76 -13.62 1.49
N MET A 250 9.65 -14.31 2.62
CA MET A 250 9.11 -13.75 3.86
C MET A 250 10.18 -13.82 4.94
N ASP A 251 10.34 -12.74 5.66
CA ASP A 251 11.02 -12.76 6.95
C ASP A 251 10.00 -13.20 8.01
N ILE A 252 10.35 -14.23 8.79
CA ILE A 252 9.52 -14.66 9.91
C ILE A 252 9.93 -13.83 11.12
N ALA A 253 9.09 -12.88 11.52
CA ALA A 253 9.18 -12.27 12.84
C ALA A 253 8.63 -13.26 13.88
N ILE A 254 9.50 -13.80 14.74
CA ILE A 254 9.10 -14.69 15.84
C ILE A 254 9.00 -13.87 17.12
N GLY A 255 7.79 -13.80 17.69
CA GLY A 255 7.50 -13.13 18.96
C GLY A 255 6.31 -12.20 18.89
N GLN A 256 5.62 -11.99 20.01
CA GLN A 256 4.64 -10.91 20.14
C GLN A 256 5.37 -9.61 20.44
N ALA A 257 4.89 -8.49 19.88
CA ALA A 257 5.43 -7.15 20.15
C ALA A 257 5.02 -6.66 21.55
N HIS A 258 5.41 -7.39 22.61
CA HIS A 258 5.09 -7.07 24.01
C HIS A 258 5.55 -5.67 24.44
N CYS A 259 6.52 -5.08 23.72
CA CYS A 259 6.92 -3.69 23.93
C CYS A 259 5.76 -2.69 23.73
N LEU A 260 4.71 -3.05 22.96
CA LEU A 260 3.51 -2.24 22.76
C LEU A 260 2.44 -2.43 23.86
N ASP A 261 2.58 -3.44 24.72
CA ASP A 261 1.65 -3.70 25.82
C ASP A 261 1.84 -2.68 26.96
N ASP A 262 3.05 -2.17 27.17
CA ASP A 262 3.35 -1.11 28.13
C ASP A 262 3.05 0.26 27.51
N PRO A 263 2.06 1.03 28.02
CA PRO A 263 1.64 2.28 27.40
C PRO A 263 2.77 3.31 27.26
N ARG A 264 3.70 3.36 28.22
CA ARG A 264 4.81 4.32 28.20
C ARG A 264 5.82 3.97 27.11
N MET A 265 6.09 2.68 26.92
CA MET A 265 6.94 2.22 25.83
C MET A 265 6.26 2.37 24.48
N ARG A 266 4.97 2.06 24.40
CA ARG A 266 4.18 2.25 23.17
C ARG A 266 4.22 3.70 22.71
N GLU A 267 4.01 4.67 23.60
CA GLU A 267 4.04 6.09 23.26
C GLU A 267 5.39 6.51 22.65
N VAL A 268 6.52 6.15 23.29
CA VAL A 268 7.83 6.49 22.74
C VAL A 268 8.13 5.74 21.44
N LEU A 269 7.77 4.46 21.34
CA LEU A 269 8.00 3.65 20.13
C LEU A 269 7.18 4.17 18.94
N VAL A 270 5.94 4.61 19.17
CA VAL A 270 5.08 5.23 18.15
C VAL A 270 5.66 6.60 17.75
N ALA A 271 6.12 7.40 18.71
CA ALA A 271 6.71 8.70 18.42
C ALA A 271 8.00 8.59 17.59
N ILE A 272 8.89 7.64 17.90
CA ILE A 272 10.14 7.43 17.13
C ILE A 272 9.92 6.73 15.78
N ALA A 273 8.79 6.04 15.59
CA ALA A 273 8.48 5.36 14.33
C ALA A 273 8.32 6.36 13.17
N ASP A 274 7.86 7.57 13.48
CA ASP A 274 7.99 8.70 12.56
C ASP A 274 9.38 9.31 12.72
N TRP A 275 10.37 8.70 12.09
CA TRP A 275 11.77 9.13 12.21
C TRP A 275 12.04 10.54 11.67
N LYS A 276 11.11 11.10 10.88
CA LYS A 276 11.20 12.42 10.24
C LYS A 276 10.76 13.52 11.19
N MET A 277 11.40 13.59 12.36
CA MET A 277 11.06 14.56 13.39
C MET A 277 11.66 15.94 13.08
N ASP A 278 10.86 17.00 13.26
CA ASP A 278 11.41 18.33 13.51
C ASP A 278 11.91 18.49 14.96
N GLU A 279 12.55 19.63 15.25
CA GLU A 279 13.12 19.88 16.58
C GLU A 279 12.05 19.81 17.68
N GLU A 280 10.85 20.35 17.43
CA GLU A 280 9.76 20.33 18.40
C GLU A 280 9.28 18.90 18.66
N GLN A 281 9.03 18.13 17.60
CA GLN A 281 8.63 16.72 17.68
C GLN A 281 9.69 15.88 18.41
N PHE A 282 10.97 16.12 18.12
CA PHE A 282 12.07 15.41 18.78
C PHE A 282 12.14 15.73 20.28
N LEU A 283 12.05 17.01 20.66
CA LEU A 283 12.04 17.42 22.06
C LEU A 283 10.83 16.85 22.82
N ASN A 284 9.66 16.85 22.19
CA ASN A 284 8.45 16.23 22.74
C ASN A 284 8.64 14.72 22.94
N THR A 285 9.26 14.04 21.96
CA THR A 285 9.57 12.60 22.03
C THR A 285 10.54 12.28 23.15
N LYS A 286 11.58 13.11 23.36
CA LYS A 286 12.50 12.98 24.50
C LYS A 286 11.82 13.23 25.85
N GLY A 287 10.78 14.05 25.87
CA GLY A 287 9.97 14.32 27.06
C GLY A 287 9.05 13.15 27.46
N LEU A 288 8.84 12.16 26.59
CA LEU A 288 7.99 11.01 26.90
C LEU A 288 8.58 10.16 28.01
N SER A 289 7.73 9.70 28.92
CA SER A 289 8.16 8.91 30.09
C SER A 289 8.89 7.61 29.71
N GLY A 290 8.59 7.04 28.54
CA GLY A 290 9.27 5.86 28.00
C GLY A 290 10.69 6.11 27.49
N TRP A 291 11.07 7.35 27.17
CA TRP A 291 12.39 7.69 26.60
C TRP A 291 13.55 7.20 27.46
N SER A 292 13.47 7.45 28.77
CA SER A 292 14.49 7.05 29.75
C SER A 292 14.73 5.54 29.84
N ARG A 293 13.82 4.72 29.30
CA ARG A 293 13.91 3.25 29.30
C ARG A 293 14.60 2.71 28.05
N LEU A 294 14.80 3.54 27.02
CA LEU A 294 15.64 3.19 25.88
C LEU A 294 17.10 3.12 26.33
N SER A 295 17.87 2.19 25.77
CA SER A 295 19.31 2.15 26.02
C SER A 295 19.99 3.43 25.51
N ALA A 296 21.19 3.72 25.99
CA ALA A 296 21.95 4.89 25.54
C ALA A 296 22.19 4.84 24.03
N GLU A 297 22.46 3.64 23.49
CA GLU A 297 22.66 3.40 22.05
C GLU A 297 21.38 3.66 21.26
N ALA A 298 20.22 3.22 21.75
CA ALA A 298 18.94 3.48 21.11
C ALA A 298 18.59 4.98 21.12
N GLN A 299 18.83 5.68 22.22
CA GLN A 299 18.65 7.13 22.31
C GLN A 299 19.59 7.87 21.34
N ALA A 300 20.84 7.43 21.24
CA ALA A 300 21.81 7.97 20.29
C ALA A 300 21.38 7.73 18.84
N LEU A 301 20.88 6.53 18.51
CA LEU A 301 20.38 6.20 17.18
C LEU A 301 19.17 7.06 16.79
N VAL A 302 18.20 7.25 17.70
CA VAL A 302 17.04 8.12 17.43
C VAL A 302 17.49 9.57 17.24
N THR A 303 18.44 10.04 18.04
CA THR A 303 19.02 11.39 17.89
C THR A 303 19.71 11.56 16.53
N ALA A 304 20.50 10.57 16.11
CA ALA A 304 21.18 10.61 14.82
C ALA A 304 20.20 10.55 13.64
N SER A 305 19.12 9.76 13.74
CA SER A 305 18.06 9.72 12.72
C SER A 305 17.33 11.06 12.58
N TYR A 306 17.09 11.74 13.70
CA TYR A 306 16.54 13.11 13.72
C TYR A 306 17.49 14.10 13.01
N LEU A 307 18.78 14.09 13.36
CA LEU A 307 19.78 14.97 12.73
C LEU A 307 19.94 14.66 11.23
N TYR A 308 19.89 13.39 10.84
CA TYR A 308 19.88 13.01 9.43
C TYR A 308 18.72 13.63 8.66
N TYR A 309 17.51 13.66 9.26
CA TYR A 309 16.36 14.28 8.62
C TYR A 309 16.47 15.81 8.55
N GLN A 310 16.92 16.45 9.64
CA GLN A 310 17.03 17.92 9.72
C GLN A 310 18.17 18.50 8.88
N GLU A 311 19.33 17.85 8.92
CA GLU A 311 20.60 18.41 8.45
C GLU A 311 21.22 17.60 7.31
N GLY A 312 20.72 16.38 7.04
CA GLY A 312 21.29 15.46 6.05
C GLY A 312 22.55 14.73 6.53
N GLU A 313 22.86 14.80 7.82
CA GLU A 313 24.04 14.17 8.41
C GLU A 313 23.82 12.68 8.67
N PHE A 314 24.53 11.81 7.94
CA PHE A 314 24.46 10.37 8.19
C PHE A 314 24.99 10.00 9.57
N PRO A 315 24.35 9.05 10.30
CA PRO A 315 24.87 8.53 11.55
C PRO A 315 26.31 8.03 11.42
N SER A 316 27.14 8.24 12.45
CA SER A 316 28.54 7.80 12.42
C SER A 316 28.66 6.27 12.28
N SER A 317 29.76 5.80 11.68
CA SER A 317 30.04 4.37 11.53
C SER A 317 30.17 3.61 12.86
N ASP A 318 30.46 4.32 13.95
CA ASP A 318 30.54 3.75 15.30
C ASP A 318 29.15 3.45 15.88
N LEU A 319 28.14 4.18 15.42
CA LEU A 319 26.73 4.01 15.82
C LEU A 319 25.98 3.08 14.86
N VAL A 320 26.24 3.21 13.56
CA VAL A 320 25.65 2.36 12.50
C VAL A 320 26.79 1.79 11.65
N SER A 321 27.09 0.51 11.84
CA SER A 321 28.15 -0.16 11.06
C SER A 321 27.84 -0.09 9.57
N LEU A 322 28.79 0.48 8.82
CA LEU A 322 28.78 0.44 7.35
C LEU A 322 29.24 -0.92 6.80
N THR A 323 29.75 -1.79 7.68
CA THR A 323 30.12 -3.17 7.33
C THR A 323 28.91 -4.08 7.55
N PRO A 324 28.41 -4.78 6.51
CA PRO A 324 27.31 -5.72 6.64
C PRO A 324 27.62 -6.82 7.68
N PRO A 325 26.63 -7.32 8.43
CA PRO A 325 26.81 -8.43 9.36
C PRO A 325 27.45 -9.65 8.70
N SER A 326 28.29 -10.39 9.44
CA SER A 326 28.99 -11.58 8.93
C SER A 326 28.05 -12.69 8.44
N LEU A 327 26.76 -12.65 8.82
CA LEU A 327 25.71 -13.54 8.31
C LEU A 327 25.35 -13.27 6.83
N LEU A 328 25.67 -12.07 6.30
CA LEU A 328 25.44 -11.67 4.90
C LEU A 328 26.72 -11.75 4.07
N ALA A 329 27.88 -11.67 4.72
CA ALA A 329 29.17 -11.97 4.10
C ALA A 329 29.26 -13.49 3.93
N GLY A 330 28.74 -14.00 2.81
CA GLY A 330 28.78 -15.42 2.49
C GLY A 330 30.15 -16.00 2.84
N VAL A 331 30.13 -17.15 3.53
CA VAL A 331 31.33 -17.91 3.89
C VAL A 331 32.32 -17.82 2.74
N ASP A 332 33.48 -17.21 2.98
CA ASP A 332 34.56 -17.16 2.00
C ASP A 332 34.63 -18.54 1.35
N LYS A 333 34.38 -18.60 0.04
CA LYS A 333 34.69 -19.80 -0.73
C LYS A 333 36.21 -19.92 -0.65
N LYS A 334 36.70 -20.57 0.40
CA LYS A 334 38.02 -21.16 0.42
C LYS A 334 38.02 -22.12 -0.75
N GLY A 335 38.60 -21.68 -1.85
CA GLY A 335 38.93 -22.50 -3.00
C GLY A 335 39.83 -23.63 -2.53
N GLY A 336 39.22 -24.76 -2.18
CA GLY A 336 39.84 -26.06 -2.25
C GLY A 336 39.58 -26.58 -3.66
N ALA A 337 40.60 -26.50 -4.50
CA ALA A 337 40.63 -27.28 -5.73
C ALA A 337 40.47 -28.76 -5.38
N LEU A 338 39.51 -29.42 -6.01
CA LEU A 338 39.60 -30.79 -6.52
C LEU A 338 38.79 -30.88 -7.81
#